data_AF-A0A0F2SKK7-F1
#
_entry.id   AF-A0A0F2SKK7-F1
#
_cell.length_a   1.000
_cell.length_b   1.000
_cell.length_c   1.000
_cell.angle_alpha   90.00
_cell.angle_beta   90.00
_cell.angle_gamma   90.00
#
_symmetry.space_group_name_H-M   'P 1'
#
loop_
_entity.id
_entity.type
_entity.pdbx_description
1 polymer ?
#
loop_
_entity_poly.entity_id
_entity_poly.type
_entity_poly.pdbx_seq_one_letter_code
_entity_poly.pdbx_strand_id
1 'polypeptide(L)'
;MYQYGFWSVVIVNSLVFIIFAFSFVRPKNAIDWRVFGTFSAFIVALFTEMYGFPLTLYMLSGWLGRKYPSFAIPSHDSGHLWFSLLGLKGDPHQYPIHTISDWLIIGGLVFLAITWGFLYRAQRKNKIATTGPYYVIRHPQYVAFIAIMFGFLLQWPTILTLVMFPILVTMYVKLAKREEADSIERFGEEYLGYVNRTGGFFPKLKIEK
;
A
#
# COMPACT_ATOMS: atom_id res chain seq x y z
N MET A 1 17.37 -19.58 -18.65
CA MET A 1 15.92 -19.34 -18.81
C MET A 1 15.68 -17.88 -18.45
N TYR A 2 15.20 -17.04 -19.38
CA TYR A 2 14.93 -15.63 -19.08
C TYR A 2 13.83 -15.55 -18.02
N GLN A 3 14.15 -15.05 -16.84
CA GLN A 3 13.21 -15.00 -15.69
C GLN A 3 12.46 -13.65 -15.59
N TYR A 4 12.61 -12.80 -16.61
CA TYR A 4 11.97 -11.49 -16.76
C TYR A 4 11.37 -11.37 -18.16
N GLY A 5 10.46 -10.41 -18.36
CA GLY A 5 9.74 -10.19 -19.63
C GLY A 5 8.34 -10.80 -19.66
N PHE A 6 7.80 -11.23 -18.51
CA PHE A 6 6.46 -11.78 -18.38
C PHE A 6 5.39 -10.67 -18.35
N TRP A 7 5.27 -9.91 -19.43
CA TRP A 7 4.38 -8.75 -19.51
C TRP A 7 2.90 -9.11 -19.33
N SER A 8 2.47 -10.31 -19.69
CA SER A 8 1.12 -10.79 -19.39
C SER A 8 0.87 -10.84 -17.87
N VAL A 9 1.85 -11.32 -17.09
CA VAL A 9 1.79 -11.38 -15.62
C VAL A 9 1.79 -9.97 -15.04
N VAL A 10 2.60 -9.04 -15.59
CA VAL A 10 2.59 -7.62 -15.20
C VAL A 10 1.20 -7.02 -15.38
N ILE A 11 0.61 -7.18 -16.57
CA ILE A 11 -0.69 -6.59 -16.93
C ILE A 11 -1.80 -7.17 -16.04
N VAL A 12 -1.88 -8.50 -15.93
CA VAL A 12 -2.94 -9.17 -15.16
C VAL A 12 -2.88 -8.77 -13.69
N ASN A 13 -1.72 -8.86 -13.04
CA ASN A 13 -1.59 -8.47 -11.63
C ASN A 13 -1.89 -6.98 -11.43
N SER A 14 -1.36 -6.11 -12.29
CA SER A 14 -1.63 -4.67 -12.20
C SER A 14 -3.13 -4.39 -12.29
N LEU A 15 -3.82 -4.99 -13.27
CA LEU A 15 -5.26 -4.83 -13.44
C LEU A 15 -6.04 -5.34 -12.24
N VAL A 16 -5.69 -6.52 -11.70
CA VAL A 16 -6.35 -7.06 -10.50
C VAL A 16 -6.29 -6.07 -9.34
N PHE A 17 -5.11 -5.53 -9.01
CA PHE A 17 -4.97 -4.57 -7.90
C PHE A 17 -5.60 -3.20 -8.19
N ILE A 18 -5.49 -2.71 -9.42
CA ILE A 18 -6.07 -1.41 -9.82
C ILE A 18 -7.60 -1.48 -9.82
N ILE A 19 -8.20 -2.50 -10.43
CA ILE A 19 -9.65 -2.71 -10.46
C ILE A 19 -10.18 -2.93 -9.05
N PHE A 20 -9.48 -3.74 -8.25
CA PHE A 20 -9.81 -3.94 -6.84
C PHE A 20 -9.83 -2.61 -6.09
N ALA A 21 -8.76 -1.82 -6.15
CA ALA A 21 -8.69 -0.52 -5.49
C ALA A 21 -9.76 0.47 -5.99
N PHE A 22 -10.05 0.47 -7.30
CA PHE A 22 -11.08 1.31 -7.91
C PHE A 22 -12.46 1.07 -7.29
N SER A 23 -12.78 -0.19 -6.95
CA SER A 23 -14.07 -0.57 -6.35
C SER A 23 -14.32 0.09 -4.98
N PHE A 24 -13.25 0.42 -4.25
CA PHE A 24 -13.28 1.10 -2.94
C PHE A 24 -13.20 2.62 -3.07
N VAL A 25 -12.21 3.14 -3.82
CA VAL A 25 -11.92 4.59 -3.84
C VAL A 25 -13.01 5.37 -4.59
N ARG A 26 -13.55 4.81 -5.69
CA ARG A 26 -14.57 5.43 -6.55
C ARG A 26 -14.34 6.94 -6.79
N PRO A 27 -13.28 7.32 -7.51
CA PRO A 27 -12.87 8.72 -7.68
C PRO A 27 -13.99 9.61 -8.22
N LYS A 28 -14.27 10.75 -7.57
CA LYS A 28 -15.36 11.66 -7.98
C LYS A 28 -14.84 12.99 -8.51
N ASN A 29 -13.71 13.46 -8.01
CA ASN A 29 -13.12 14.75 -8.39
C ASN A 29 -11.69 14.56 -8.92
N ALA A 30 -11.11 15.64 -9.47
CA ALA A 30 -9.76 15.61 -10.04
C ALA A 30 -8.66 15.23 -9.03
N ILE A 31 -8.87 15.51 -7.74
CA ILE A 31 -7.94 15.15 -6.67
C ILE A 31 -7.97 13.64 -6.47
N ASP A 32 -9.15 13.04 -6.33
CA ASP A 32 -9.31 11.59 -6.15
C ASP A 32 -8.68 10.84 -7.32
N TRP A 33 -8.91 11.31 -8.56
CA TRP A 33 -8.30 10.76 -9.75
C TRP A 33 -6.78 10.85 -9.74
N ARG A 34 -6.22 11.97 -9.25
CA ARG A 34 -4.75 12.14 -9.14
C ARG A 34 -4.15 11.18 -8.10
N VAL A 35 -4.81 11.00 -6.95
CA VAL A 35 -4.38 10.06 -5.92
C VAL A 35 -4.46 8.63 -6.45
N PHE A 36 -5.59 8.25 -7.05
CA PHE A 36 -5.80 6.93 -7.64
C PHE A 36 -4.83 6.63 -8.79
N GLY A 37 -4.54 7.62 -9.64
CA GLY A 37 -3.55 7.50 -10.72
C GLY A 37 -2.14 7.27 -10.19
N THR A 38 -1.76 7.93 -9.11
CA THR A 38 -0.45 7.74 -8.48
C THR A 38 -0.34 6.34 -7.85
N PHE A 39 -1.42 5.85 -7.23
CA PHE A 39 -1.51 4.47 -6.73
C PHE A 39 -1.37 3.47 -7.87
N SER A 40 -2.09 3.69 -8.97
CA SER A 40 -2.04 2.83 -10.16
C SER A 40 -0.62 2.79 -10.75
N ALA A 41 0.06 3.94 -10.81
CA ALA A 41 1.44 4.02 -11.26
C ALA A 41 2.40 3.25 -10.33
N PHE A 42 2.19 3.30 -9.01
CA PHE A 42 2.97 2.51 -8.05
C PHE A 42 2.81 1.01 -8.28
N ILE A 43 1.58 0.55 -8.49
CA ILE A 43 1.28 -0.86 -8.77
C ILE A 43 1.91 -1.31 -10.08
N VAL A 44 1.77 -0.53 -11.15
CA VAL A 44 2.39 -0.83 -12.45
C VAL A 44 3.91 -0.86 -12.34
N ALA A 45 4.52 0.11 -11.65
CA ALA A 45 5.95 0.16 -11.42
C ALA A 45 6.44 -1.10 -10.68
N LEU A 46 5.78 -1.45 -9.59
CA LEU A 46 6.10 -2.63 -8.79
C LEU A 46 6.09 -3.91 -9.63
N PHE A 47 4.97 -4.20 -10.31
CA PHE A 47 4.85 -5.43 -11.10
C PHE A 47 5.77 -5.43 -12.33
N THR A 48 6.02 -4.26 -12.92
CA THR A 48 6.99 -4.12 -14.03
C THR A 48 8.38 -4.48 -13.56
N GLU A 49 8.82 -3.99 -12.40
CA GLU A 49 10.15 -4.34 -11.88
C GLU A 49 10.23 -5.78 -11.37
N MET A 50 9.11 -6.39 -10.97
CA MET A 50 9.06 -7.77 -10.50
C MET A 50 9.08 -8.81 -11.63
N TYR A 51 8.30 -8.59 -12.70
CA TYR A 51 8.12 -9.60 -13.76
C TYR A 51 8.52 -9.11 -15.16
N GLY A 52 8.55 -7.80 -15.37
CA GLY A 52 8.82 -7.17 -16.66
C GLY A 52 10.30 -6.88 -16.87
N PHE A 53 10.74 -5.70 -16.45
CA PHE A 53 12.12 -5.23 -16.57
C PHE A 53 12.63 -4.74 -15.21
N PRO A 54 13.65 -5.40 -14.61
CA PRO A 54 14.12 -5.08 -13.26
C PRO A 54 15.06 -3.87 -13.28
N LEU A 55 14.50 -2.68 -13.47
CA LEU A 55 15.25 -1.43 -13.59
C LEU A 55 16.17 -1.21 -12.37
N THR A 56 15.69 -1.47 -11.16
CA THR A 56 16.49 -1.33 -9.93
C THR A 56 17.73 -2.21 -9.96
N LEU A 57 17.59 -3.49 -10.33
CA LEU A 57 18.76 -4.38 -10.46
C LEU A 57 19.71 -3.91 -11.54
N TYR A 58 19.18 -3.47 -12.68
CA TYR A 58 19.99 -2.94 -13.78
C TYR A 58 20.82 -1.73 -13.32
N MET A 59 20.20 -0.77 -12.63
CA MET A 59 20.89 0.41 -12.10
C MET A 59 21.93 0.07 -11.04
N LEU A 60 21.63 -0.91 -10.16
CA LEU A 60 22.52 -1.32 -9.09
C LEU A 60 23.59 -2.32 -9.52
N SER A 61 23.49 -2.89 -10.73
CA SER A 61 24.36 -3.97 -11.22
C SER A 61 25.86 -3.67 -11.10
N GLY A 62 26.29 -2.46 -11.46
CA GLY A 62 27.70 -2.06 -11.37
C GLY A 62 28.21 -1.87 -9.95
N TRP A 63 27.33 -1.62 -8.98
CA TRP A 63 27.69 -1.58 -7.55
C TRP A 63 27.62 -2.97 -6.92
N LEU A 64 26.56 -3.73 -7.21
CA LEU A 64 26.37 -5.12 -6.76
C LEU A 64 27.49 -6.02 -7.24
N GLY A 65 27.87 -5.96 -8.51
CA GLY A 65 28.94 -6.79 -9.08
C GLY A 65 30.33 -6.49 -8.50
N ARG A 66 30.58 -5.25 -8.04
CA ARG A 66 31.83 -4.89 -7.35
C ARG A 66 31.87 -5.40 -5.90
N LYS A 67 30.73 -5.38 -5.21
CA LYS A 67 30.65 -5.74 -3.79
C LYS A 67 30.38 -7.23 -3.56
N TYR A 68 29.71 -7.90 -4.50
CA TYR A 68 29.35 -9.30 -4.47
C TYR A 68 29.74 -9.97 -5.79
N PRO A 69 31.01 -10.40 -5.97
CA PRO A 69 31.53 -10.93 -7.24
C PRO A 69 30.84 -12.22 -7.71
N SER A 70 30.24 -12.99 -6.80
CA SER A 70 29.48 -14.20 -7.10
C SER A 70 28.03 -13.95 -7.54
N PHE A 71 27.63 -12.68 -7.71
CA PHE A 71 26.26 -12.29 -8.03
C PHE A 71 25.98 -12.49 -9.53
N ALA A 72 25.17 -13.50 -9.85
CA ALA A 72 24.72 -13.77 -11.21
C ALA A 72 23.58 -12.80 -11.60
N ILE A 73 23.89 -11.80 -12.44
CA ILE A 73 22.90 -10.89 -13.02
C ILE A 73 22.47 -11.46 -14.39
N PRO A 74 21.18 -11.71 -14.70
CA PRO A 74 19.95 -11.47 -13.94
C PRO A 74 19.08 -12.74 -13.77
N SER A 75 18.85 -13.17 -12.53
CA SER A 75 17.75 -14.09 -12.18
C SER A 75 16.66 -13.35 -11.40
N HIS A 76 15.40 -13.79 -11.50
CA HIS A 76 14.29 -13.36 -10.66
C HIS A 76 14.62 -13.49 -9.17
N ASP A 77 15.37 -14.54 -8.80
CA ASP A 77 15.86 -14.72 -7.43
C ASP A 77 16.72 -13.55 -6.95
N SER A 78 17.46 -12.90 -7.86
CA SER A 78 18.26 -11.72 -7.56
C SER A 78 17.42 -10.49 -7.23
N GLY A 79 16.16 -10.46 -7.68
CA GLY A 79 15.20 -9.39 -7.41
C GLY A 79 14.62 -9.42 -5.99
N HIS A 80 14.80 -10.52 -5.25
CA HIS A 80 14.65 -10.52 -3.80
C HIS A 80 15.84 -9.77 -3.17
N LEU A 81 15.84 -8.44 -3.27
CA LEU A 81 16.97 -7.59 -2.89
C LEU A 81 17.48 -7.86 -1.47
N TRP A 82 16.60 -8.17 -0.52
CA TRP A 82 17.02 -8.54 0.83
C TRP A 82 17.91 -9.77 0.86
N PHE A 83 17.57 -10.80 0.09
CA PHE A 83 18.35 -12.02 -0.03
C PHE A 83 19.71 -11.73 -0.66
N SER A 84 19.71 -10.92 -1.73
CA SER A 84 20.91 -10.47 -2.44
C SER A 84 21.83 -9.61 -1.57
N LEU A 85 21.29 -8.66 -0.80
CA LEU A 85 22.05 -7.72 0.03
C LEU A 85 22.59 -8.37 1.31
N LEU A 86 21.83 -9.29 1.91
CA LEU A 86 22.20 -9.98 3.14
C LEU A 86 23.07 -11.23 2.89
N GLY A 87 23.31 -11.59 1.62
CA GLY A 87 24.16 -12.73 1.25
C GLY A 87 23.60 -14.08 1.71
N LEU A 88 22.27 -14.16 1.84
CA LEU A 88 21.57 -15.32 2.35
C LEU A 88 21.54 -16.43 1.28
N LYS A 89 21.44 -17.70 1.70
CA LYS A 89 21.40 -18.88 0.81
C LYS A 89 20.18 -19.74 1.13
N GLY A 90 19.45 -20.19 0.12
CA GLY A 90 18.20 -20.95 0.28
C GLY A 90 17.07 -20.38 -0.58
N ASP A 91 15.83 -20.73 -0.25
CA ASP A 91 14.63 -20.18 -0.87
C ASP A 91 14.30 -18.81 -0.24
N PRO A 92 14.27 -17.71 -1.01
CA PRO A 92 13.87 -16.39 -0.52
C PRO A 92 12.53 -16.40 0.22
N HIS A 93 11.59 -17.26 -0.14
CA HIS A 93 10.27 -17.36 0.49
C HIS A 93 10.30 -17.93 1.91
N GLN A 94 11.41 -18.53 2.34
CA GLN A 94 11.58 -19.08 3.69
C GLN A 94 12.02 -18.03 4.72
N TYR A 95 12.33 -16.80 4.29
CA TYR A 95 12.78 -15.76 5.19
C TYR A 95 11.61 -15.00 5.82
N PRO A 96 11.73 -14.57 7.10
CA PRO A 96 10.67 -13.88 7.82
C PRO A 96 10.10 -12.65 7.10
N ILE A 97 10.89 -12.01 6.23
CA ILE A 97 10.47 -10.83 5.46
C ILE A 97 9.29 -11.16 4.55
N HIS A 98 9.32 -12.29 3.84
CA HIS A 98 8.21 -12.72 2.99
C HIS A 98 6.97 -13.07 3.80
N THR A 99 7.15 -13.79 4.91
CA THR A 99 6.04 -14.09 5.81
C THR A 99 5.39 -12.80 6.33
N ILE A 100 6.19 -11.83 6.79
CA ILE A 100 5.68 -10.54 7.28
C ILE A 100 4.98 -9.75 6.17
N SER A 101 5.53 -9.70 4.95
CA SER A 101 4.86 -9.04 3.83
C SER A 101 3.53 -9.69 3.49
N ASP A 102 3.46 -11.01 3.48
CA ASP A 102 2.24 -11.75 3.19
C ASP A 102 1.16 -11.47 4.24
N TRP A 103 1.53 -11.44 5.53
CA TRP A 103 0.63 -11.02 6.61
C TRP A 103 0.14 -9.58 6.43
N LEU A 104 1.01 -8.66 6.02
CA LEU A 104 0.64 -7.26 5.77
C LEU A 104 -0.31 -7.13 4.57
N ILE A 105 -0.05 -7.85 3.47
CA ILE A 105 -0.87 -7.81 2.26
C ILE A 105 -2.22 -8.48 2.52
N ILE A 106 -2.23 -9.74 2.96
CA ILE A 106 -3.46 -10.51 3.18
C ILE A 106 -4.27 -9.90 4.32
N GLY A 107 -3.62 -9.63 5.45
CA GLY A 107 -4.25 -8.97 6.60
C GLY A 107 -4.77 -7.59 6.25
N GLY A 108 -4.01 -6.82 5.47
CA GLY A 108 -4.44 -5.51 4.95
C GLY A 108 -5.65 -5.61 4.03
N LEU A 109 -5.69 -6.58 3.10
CA LEU A 109 -6.83 -6.81 2.21
C LEU A 109 -8.10 -7.20 2.99
N VAL A 110 -7.97 -8.11 3.95
CA VAL A 110 -9.08 -8.50 4.84
C VAL A 110 -9.56 -7.31 5.67
N PHE A 111 -8.64 -6.55 6.27
CA PHE A 111 -8.98 -5.37 7.05
C PHE A 111 -9.63 -4.27 6.21
N LEU A 112 -9.17 -4.08 4.97
CA LEU A 112 -9.79 -3.17 4.01
C LEU A 112 -11.23 -3.60 3.69
N ALA A 113 -11.46 -4.88 3.41
CA ALA A 113 -12.81 -5.40 3.16
C ALA A 113 -13.76 -5.18 4.35
N ILE A 114 -13.27 -5.43 5.58
CA ILE A 114 -14.03 -5.21 6.82
C ILE A 114 -14.36 -3.72 6.98
N THR A 115 -13.35 -2.84 6.92
CA THR A 115 -13.53 -1.40 7.11
C THR A 115 -14.44 -0.80 6.06
N TRP A 116 -14.34 -1.25 4.80
CA TRP A 116 -15.25 -0.84 3.75
C TRP A 116 -16.72 -1.20 4.05
N GLY A 117 -16.97 -2.40 4.58
CA GLY A 117 -18.33 -2.82 4.96
C GLY A 117 -18.97 -1.88 6.00
N PHE A 118 -18.20 -1.37 6.96
CA PHE A 118 -18.69 -0.37 7.91
C PHE A 118 -18.96 0.99 7.24
N LEU A 119 -18.01 1.49 6.45
CA LEU A 119 -18.13 2.78 5.77
C LEU A 119 -19.30 2.81 4.80
N TYR A 120 -19.43 1.78 3.96
CA TYR A 120 -20.49 1.67 2.97
C TYR A 120 -21.88 1.68 3.61
N ARG A 121 -22.08 0.93 4.71
CA ARG A 121 -23.35 0.91 5.45
C ARG A 121 -23.69 2.27 6.06
N ALA A 122 -22.70 2.98 6.59
CA ALA A 122 -22.89 4.31 7.15
C ALA A 122 -23.24 5.34 6.07
N GLN A 123 -22.51 5.34 4.94
CA GLN A 123 -22.78 6.20 3.79
C GLN A 123 -24.18 5.98 3.20
N ARG A 124 -24.62 4.71 3.06
CA ARG A 124 -25.99 4.37 2.60
C ARG A 124 -27.10 4.92 3.50
N LYS A 125 -26.82 5.09 4.79
CA LYS A 125 -27.76 5.66 5.77
C LYS A 125 -27.57 7.15 5.97
N ASN A 126 -26.67 7.80 5.21
CA ASN A 126 -26.27 9.19 5.41
C ASN A 126 -25.85 9.47 6.86
N LYS A 127 -25.02 8.59 7.44
CA LYS A 127 -24.48 8.71 8.80
C LYS A 127 -22.96 8.57 8.81
N ILE A 128 -22.35 9.00 9.91
CA ILE A 128 -20.92 8.81 10.16
C ILE A 128 -20.66 7.35 10.57
N ALA A 129 -19.61 6.74 10.03
CA ALA A 129 -19.15 5.44 10.50
C ALA A 129 -18.46 5.62 11.86
N THR A 130 -19.04 5.08 12.93
CA THR A 130 -18.53 5.23 14.31
C THR A 130 -18.40 3.89 15.04
N THR A 131 -18.60 2.78 14.34
CA THR A 131 -18.60 1.41 14.89
C THR A 131 -17.53 0.55 14.24
N GLY A 132 -17.18 -0.55 14.90
CA GLY A 132 -16.11 -1.44 14.43
C GLY A 132 -14.76 -0.71 14.41
N PRO A 133 -13.94 -0.86 13.35
CA PRO A 133 -12.65 -0.16 13.25
C PRO A 133 -12.76 1.37 13.36
N TYR A 134 -13.87 1.94 12.91
CA TYR A 134 -14.11 3.39 12.96
C TYR A 134 -14.35 3.91 14.39
N TYR A 135 -14.61 3.04 15.35
CA TYR A 135 -14.66 3.45 16.76
C TYR A 135 -13.27 3.87 17.26
N VAL A 136 -12.22 3.20 16.79
CA VAL A 136 -10.84 3.34 17.28
C VAL A 136 -10.07 4.43 16.53
N ILE A 137 -10.18 4.45 15.20
CA ILE A 137 -9.54 5.43 14.31
C ILE A 137 -10.50 5.87 13.21
N ARG A 138 -10.35 7.09 12.70
CA ARG A 138 -11.24 7.66 11.66
C ARG A 138 -10.91 7.18 10.25
N HIS A 139 -9.66 6.77 10.02
CA HIS A 139 -9.14 6.40 8.70
C HIS A 139 -8.63 4.95 8.59
N PRO A 140 -9.36 3.94 9.11
CA PRO A 140 -8.86 2.56 9.10
C PRO A 140 -8.72 1.97 7.69
N GLN A 141 -9.53 2.41 6.73
CA GLN A 141 -9.41 2.03 5.31
C GLN A 141 -8.07 2.49 4.71
N TYR A 142 -7.61 3.71 5.05
CA TYR A 142 -6.33 4.21 4.59
C TYR A 142 -5.16 3.49 5.27
N VAL A 143 -5.30 3.14 6.55
CA VAL A 143 -4.31 2.28 7.23
C VAL A 143 -4.18 0.92 6.54
N ALA A 144 -5.30 0.31 6.15
CA ALA A 144 -5.30 -0.95 5.41
C ALA A 144 -4.59 -0.81 4.05
N PHE A 145 -4.90 0.22 3.26
CA PHE A 145 -4.22 0.50 1.99
C PHE A 145 -2.71 0.71 2.16
N ILE A 146 -2.30 1.48 3.17
CA ILE A 146 -0.88 1.73 3.46
C ILE A 146 -0.18 0.43 3.86
N ALA A 147 -0.81 -0.43 4.68
CA ALA A 147 -0.27 -1.72 5.07
C ALA A 147 -0.05 -2.66 3.87
N ILE A 148 -1.01 -2.72 2.93
CA ILE A 148 -0.89 -3.52 1.70
C ILE A 148 0.29 -3.03 0.86
N MET A 149 0.36 -1.71 0.59
CA MET A 149 1.46 -1.13 -0.19
C MET A 149 2.82 -1.34 0.49
N PHE A 150 2.87 -1.23 1.81
CA PHE A 150 4.08 -1.47 2.58
C PHE A 150 4.50 -2.94 2.54
N GLY A 151 3.56 -3.89 2.60
CA GLY A 151 3.83 -5.31 2.42
C GLY A 151 4.46 -5.59 1.05
N PHE A 152 3.90 -5.03 -0.02
CA PHE A 152 4.49 -5.14 -1.36
C PHE A 152 5.90 -4.54 -1.44
N LEU A 153 6.09 -3.34 -0.87
CA LEU A 153 7.38 -2.67 -0.83
C LEU A 153 8.42 -3.49 -0.04
N LEU A 154 8.00 -4.12 1.05
CA LEU A 154 8.86 -4.96 1.88
C LEU A 154 9.31 -6.21 1.13
N GLN A 155 8.40 -6.85 0.38
CA GLN A 155 8.66 -8.05 -0.39
C GLN A 155 9.55 -7.80 -1.62
N TRP A 156 9.27 -6.71 -2.33
CA TRP A 156 9.97 -6.33 -3.56
C TRP A 156 10.34 -4.84 -3.54
N PRO A 157 11.35 -4.45 -2.76
CA PRO A 157 11.77 -3.06 -2.70
C PRO A 157 12.42 -2.66 -4.03
N THR A 158 11.97 -1.56 -4.62
CA THR A 158 12.57 -0.99 -5.83
C THR A 158 12.90 0.47 -5.58
N ILE A 159 13.86 1.04 -6.30
CA ILE A 159 14.19 2.46 -6.17
C ILE A 159 12.95 3.32 -6.43
N LEU A 160 12.17 2.96 -7.46
CA LEU A 160 10.98 3.71 -7.84
C LEU A 160 9.88 3.60 -6.77
N THR A 161 9.57 2.39 -6.28
CA THR A 161 8.54 2.19 -5.25
C THR A 161 8.95 2.77 -3.90
N LEU A 162 10.24 2.78 -3.55
CA LEU A 162 10.77 3.44 -2.34
C LEU A 162 10.55 4.95 -2.36
N VAL A 163 10.66 5.60 -3.53
CA VAL A 163 10.39 7.03 -3.69
C VAL A 163 8.89 7.32 -3.75
N MET A 164 8.14 6.51 -4.50
CA MET A 164 6.70 6.72 -4.68
C MET A 164 5.88 6.47 -3.40
N PHE A 165 6.28 5.52 -2.56
CA PHE A 165 5.56 5.16 -1.34
C PHE A 165 5.35 6.34 -0.37
N PRO A 166 6.37 7.10 0.07
CA PRO A 166 6.17 8.24 0.98
C PRO A 166 5.35 9.37 0.34
N ILE A 167 5.46 9.56 -0.99
CA ILE A 167 4.63 10.52 -1.73
C ILE A 167 3.16 10.10 -1.65
N LEU A 168 2.86 8.82 -1.91
CA LEU A 168 1.52 8.26 -1.82
C LEU A 168 0.93 8.34 -0.41
N VAL A 169 1.70 7.98 0.61
CA VAL A 169 1.28 8.12 2.01
C VAL A 169 0.91 9.57 2.32
N THR A 170 1.74 10.52 1.89
CA THR A 170 1.47 11.95 2.09
C THR A 170 0.20 12.40 1.36
N MET A 171 -0.03 11.91 0.14
CA MET A 171 -1.25 12.21 -0.62
C MET A 171 -2.50 11.64 0.07
N TYR A 172 -2.44 10.42 0.59
CA TYR A 172 -3.55 9.82 1.35
C TYR A 172 -3.83 10.56 2.65
N VAL A 173 -2.81 10.98 3.40
CA VAL A 173 -3.00 11.81 4.60
C VAL A 173 -3.65 13.14 4.28
N LYS A 174 -3.27 13.78 3.16
CA LYS A 174 -3.92 15.02 2.69
C LYS A 174 -5.36 14.79 2.24
N LEU A 175 -5.62 13.67 1.56
CA LEU A 175 -6.98 13.29 1.14
C LEU A 175 -7.89 13.04 2.35
N ALA A 176 -7.41 12.27 3.33
CA ALA A 176 -8.11 12.03 4.59
C ALA A 176 -8.50 13.34 5.29
N LYS A 177 -7.61 14.33 5.36
CA LYS A 177 -7.93 15.65 5.94
C LYS A 177 -9.02 16.40 5.17
N ARG A 178 -9.09 16.24 3.85
CA ARG A 178 -10.17 16.84 3.03
C ARG A 178 -11.50 16.13 3.30
N GLU A 179 -11.50 14.81 3.36
CA GLU A 179 -12.69 14.05 3.74
C GLU A 179 -13.20 14.41 5.14
N GLU A 180 -12.30 14.73 6.08
CA GLU A 180 -12.70 15.27 7.39
C GLU A 180 -13.38 16.63 7.26
N ALA A 181 -12.85 17.55 6.45
CA ALA A 181 -13.47 18.85 6.21
C ALA A 181 -14.85 18.72 5.57
N ASP A 182 -14.99 17.89 4.53
CA ASP A 182 -16.27 17.59 3.87
C ASP A 182 -17.28 16.96 4.86
N SER A 183 -16.79 16.12 5.77
CA SER A 183 -17.63 15.50 6.81
C SER A 183 -18.06 16.50 7.88
N ILE A 184 -17.21 17.47 8.24
CA ILE A 184 -17.59 18.58 9.13
C ILE A 184 -18.67 19.44 8.46
N GLU A 185 -18.51 19.78 7.18
CA GLU A 185 -19.52 20.55 6.45
C GLU A 185 -20.86 19.82 6.37
N ARG A 186 -20.83 18.50 6.18
CA ARG A 186 -22.03 17.67 6.02
C ARG A 186 -22.73 17.31 7.33
N PHE A 187 -21.99 17.02 8.39
CA PHE A 187 -22.52 16.44 9.64
C PHE A 187 -22.32 17.36 10.86
N GLY A 188 -21.59 18.47 10.73
CA GLY A 188 -21.42 19.49 11.76
C GLY A 188 -20.94 18.94 13.10
N GLU A 189 -21.66 19.30 14.17
CA GLU A 189 -21.34 18.94 15.56
C GLU A 189 -21.27 17.43 15.80
N GLU A 190 -22.03 16.62 15.06
CA GLU A 190 -21.96 15.16 15.18
C GLU A 190 -20.55 14.64 14.83
N TYR A 191 -19.97 15.19 13.76
CA TYR A 191 -18.61 14.82 13.33
C TYR A 191 -17.54 15.44 14.21
N LEU A 192 -17.71 16.68 14.68
CA LEU A 192 -16.79 17.30 15.63
C LEU A 192 -16.72 16.50 16.94
N GLY A 193 -17.87 16.07 17.47
CA GLY A 193 -17.94 15.16 18.61
C GLY A 193 -17.20 13.84 18.37
N TYR A 194 -17.30 13.29 17.16
CA TYR A 194 -16.54 12.10 16.75
C TYR A 194 -15.02 12.35 16.66
N VAL A 195 -14.59 13.47 16.07
CA VAL A 195 -13.18 13.88 16.00
C VAL A 195 -12.57 14.04 17.39
N ASN A 196 -13.36 14.47 18.37
CA ASN A 196 -12.91 14.65 19.76
C ASN A 196 -12.64 13.31 20.47
N ARG A 197 -13.45 12.27 20.21
CA ARG A 197 -13.31 10.96 20.88
C ARG A 197 -12.41 9.95 20.16
N THR A 198 -12.28 10.05 18.84
CA THR A 198 -11.59 9.06 18.00
C THR A 198 -10.36 9.69 17.35
N GLY A 199 -9.25 8.96 17.21
CA GLY A 199 -8.03 9.49 16.58
C GLY A 199 -8.04 9.38 15.05
N GLY A 200 -7.14 10.08 14.35
CA GLY A 200 -7.11 10.07 12.88
C GLY A 200 -6.64 8.72 12.30
N PHE A 201 -5.33 8.50 12.28
CA PHE A 201 -4.69 7.26 11.85
C PHE A 201 -4.22 6.38 13.02
N PHE A 202 -4.10 6.96 14.21
CA PHE A 202 -3.72 6.29 15.44
C PHE A 202 -4.79 6.50 16.51
N PRO A 203 -4.99 5.56 17.45
CA PRO A 203 -5.96 5.73 18.54
C PRO A 203 -5.63 6.96 19.37
N LYS A 204 -6.64 7.64 19.92
CA LYS A 204 -6.42 8.61 20.99
C LYS A 204 -6.16 7.85 22.28
N LEU A 205 -4.95 7.97 22.81
CA LEU A 205 -4.66 7.53 24.17
C LEU A 205 -5.41 8.47 25.11
N LYS A 206 -6.45 7.98 25.79
CA LYS A 206 -6.98 8.66 26.96
C LYS A 206 -5.97 8.46 28.08
N ILE A 207 -5.16 9.47 28.36
CA ILE A 207 -4.39 9.52 29.59
C ILE A 207 -5.42 9.85 30.67
N GLU A 208 -5.91 8.84 31.38
CA GLU A 208 -6.59 9.08 32.66
C GLU A 208 -5.58 9.75 33.59
N LYS A 209 -5.91 10.95 34.06
CA LYS A 209 -5.17 11.66 35.10
C LYS A 209 -5.75 11.31 36.46
#